data_AF-A0A9R1GZY1-F1
#
_entry.id   AF-A0A9R1GZY1-F1
#
_cell.length_a   1.000
_cell.length_b   1.000
_cell.length_c   1.000
_cell.angle_alpha   90.00
_cell.angle_beta   90.00
_cell.angle_gamma   90.00
#
_symmetry.space_group_name_H-M   'P 1'
#
loop_
_entity.id
_entity.type
_entity.pdbx_description
1 polymer ?
#
loop_
_entity_poly.entity_id
_entity_poly.type
_entity_poly.pdbx_seq_one_letter_code
_entity_poly.pdbx_strand_id
1 'polypeptide(L)'
;MALASLPKVVLGSFAFAIFWMMAVFPSVPFLPIGRTAGSLLSAVLMIVFHVISPDDAYASIDLPILGLLFSTMVVGGYLKNAGMFKHLGTLLAWKSQGGRDLLCRVCVVTALASALFTNDTCCVVLTEFVLELAAERNLPAKPFLLALASSANIGSSATPIGNPQNLVIAFNSKISFPRFLIGILPAMLAGMAVNMVMLLCMYWKDLEGVAPDAAGKQMSVVEEGGRSPSVASLKSPHPFNGTTADDGNESMMEENISTKHPWFMQCTEHRRKLFLKSFAYIVTLGMVVAYMAGLNMSWTAITTAIALVVVDFRDAEPCLVKVSYSLLVFFSGMFITVSGFNKTGLPGAIWNFMAPYSKVDSAGGISVLSVIILLLSNLASNVPTVLLMGNEVATAAALISLAAVTRSWLLLAWVSTVAGNLSLLGSAANLIVCEQARRAPRNAYELTFWNHLIFGVPSTLIVTAVGIPLIGKM
;
A
#
# COMPACT_ATOMS: atom_id res chain seq x y z
N MET A 1 2.83 14.19 -30.37
CA MET A 1 3.10 13.01 -31.23
C MET A 1 1.97 12.84 -32.22
N ALA A 2 2.27 12.34 -33.43
CA ALA A 2 1.22 11.91 -34.36
C ALA A 2 0.57 10.62 -33.83
N LEU A 3 -0.73 10.44 -34.04
CA LEU A 3 -1.41 9.19 -33.71
C LEU A 3 -0.83 8.06 -34.58
N ALA A 4 -0.72 6.87 -33.99
CA ALA A 4 -0.38 5.66 -34.73
C ALA A 4 -1.48 5.32 -35.76
N SER A 5 -1.24 4.28 -36.58
CA SER A 5 -2.27 3.79 -37.50
C SER A 5 -3.55 3.42 -36.75
N LEU A 6 -4.71 3.67 -37.36
CA LEU A 6 -6.02 3.44 -36.74
C LEU A 6 -6.14 2.02 -36.13
N PRO A 7 -5.69 0.93 -36.79
CA PRO A 7 -5.73 -0.40 -36.18
C PRO A 7 -4.90 -0.50 -34.90
N LYS A 8 -3.70 0.10 -34.85
CA LYS A 8 -2.84 0.10 -33.66
C LYS A 8 -3.48 0.89 -32.51
N VAL A 9 -4.10 2.02 -32.82
CA VAL A 9 -4.80 2.83 -31.81
C VAL A 9 -5.98 2.07 -31.23
N VAL A 10 -6.82 1.45 -32.07
CA VAL A 10 -8.00 0.69 -31.62
C VAL A 10 -7.59 -0.53 -30.81
N LEU A 11 -6.70 -1.37 -31.34
CA LEU A 11 -6.26 -2.60 -30.67
C LEU A 11 -5.46 -2.31 -29.39
N GLY A 12 -4.60 -1.29 -29.42
CA GLY A 12 -3.86 -0.85 -28.23
C GLY A 12 -4.78 -0.28 -27.15
N SER A 13 -5.79 0.51 -27.53
CA SER A 13 -6.80 1.01 -26.59
C SER A 13 -7.63 -0.12 -25.99
N PHE A 14 -7.98 -1.13 -26.79
CA PHE A 14 -8.68 -2.31 -26.31
C PHE A 14 -7.85 -3.12 -25.30
N ALA A 15 -6.58 -3.40 -25.60
CA ALA A 15 -5.67 -4.07 -24.66
C ALA A 15 -5.51 -3.26 -23.36
N PHE A 16 -5.31 -1.95 -23.47
CA PHE A 16 -5.22 -1.06 -22.32
C PHE A 16 -6.52 -1.03 -21.50
N ALA A 17 -7.69 -1.06 -22.13
CA ALA A 17 -8.98 -1.12 -21.45
C ALA A 17 -9.16 -2.42 -20.66
N ILE A 18 -8.66 -3.56 -21.17
CA ILE A 18 -8.64 -4.82 -20.42
C ILE A 18 -7.76 -4.69 -19.16
N PHE A 19 -6.55 -4.16 -19.31
CA PHE A 19 -5.68 -3.88 -18.17
C PHE A 19 -6.37 -2.98 -17.14
N TRP A 20 -6.95 -1.88 -17.60
CA TRP A 20 -7.64 -0.91 -16.77
C TRP A 20 -8.79 -1.55 -15.98
N MET A 21 -9.69 -2.26 -16.67
CA MET A 21 -10.80 -2.98 -16.04
C MET A 21 -10.32 -3.96 -14.97
N MET A 22 -9.27 -4.73 -15.25
CA MET A 22 -8.72 -5.74 -14.33
C MET A 22 -7.93 -5.14 -13.16
N ALA A 23 -7.28 -3.99 -13.37
CA ALA A 23 -6.56 -3.28 -12.33
C ALA A 23 -7.51 -2.64 -11.32
N VAL A 24 -8.63 -2.09 -11.80
CA VAL A 24 -9.63 -1.36 -10.99
C VAL A 24 -10.63 -2.30 -10.33
N PHE A 25 -11.06 -3.34 -11.06
CA PHE A 25 -12.02 -4.34 -10.58
C PHE A 25 -11.34 -5.70 -10.53
N PRO A 26 -10.70 -6.08 -9.40
CA PRO A 26 -9.97 -7.35 -9.29
C PRO A 26 -10.82 -8.60 -9.54
N SER A 27 -12.14 -8.49 -9.38
CA SER A 27 -13.11 -9.59 -9.52
C SER A 27 -14.23 -9.19 -10.47
N VAL A 28 -13.94 -9.16 -11.78
CA VAL A 28 -14.99 -8.97 -12.79
C VAL A 28 -15.79 -10.27 -12.91
N PRO A 29 -17.15 -10.24 -12.82
CA PRO A 29 -17.98 -11.44 -12.72
C PRO A 29 -17.76 -12.50 -13.81
N PHE A 30 -17.40 -12.08 -15.02
CA PHE A 30 -17.19 -12.97 -16.17
C PHE A 30 -15.71 -13.33 -16.42
N LEU A 31 -14.77 -12.72 -15.70
CA LEU A 31 -13.33 -12.99 -15.86
C LEU A 31 -12.58 -12.79 -14.53
N PRO A 32 -12.73 -13.69 -13.54
CA PRO A 32 -12.14 -13.55 -12.20
C PRO A 32 -10.67 -14.00 -12.16
N ILE A 33 -9.83 -13.46 -13.05
CA ILE A 33 -8.40 -13.81 -13.14
C ILE A 33 -7.51 -12.96 -12.23
N GLY A 34 -8.03 -11.87 -11.68
CA GLY A 34 -7.30 -10.94 -10.82
C GLY A 34 -6.40 -9.95 -11.58
N ARG A 35 -5.97 -8.90 -10.85
CA ARG A 35 -5.19 -7.78 -11.40
C ARG A 35 -3.88 -8.21 -12.08
N THR A 36 -3.19 -9.20 -11.52
CA THR A 36 -1.90 -9.67 -12.03
C THR A 36 -2.05 -10.35 -13.38
N ALA A 37 -3.01 -11.27 -13.51
CA ALA A 37 -3.28 -11.94 -14.77
C ALA A 37 -3.83 -10.98 -15.82
N GLY A 38 -4.68 -10.02 -15.43
CA GLY A 38 -5.16 -8.97 -16.33
C GLY A 38 -4.04 -8.09 -16.90
N SER A 39 -3.05 -7.76 -16.07
CA SER A 39 -1.84 -7.02 -16.49
C SER A 39 -0.99 -7.80 -17.49
N LEU A 40 -0.77 -9.09 -17.23
CA LEU A 40 -0.07 -9.96 -18.18
C LEU A 40 -0.86 -10.15 -19.49
N LEU A 41 -2.17 -10.37 -19.40
CA LEU A 41 -3.03 -10.54 -20.57
C LEU A 41 -2.94 -9.32 -21.49
N SER A 42 -3.06 -8.11 -20.92
CA SER A 42 -2.90 -6.88 -21.69
C SER A 42 -1.51 -6.74 -22.30
N ALA A 43 -0.45 -7.07 -21.55
CA ALA A 43 0.92 -7.03 -22.07
C ALA A 43 1.10 -7.95 -23.29
N VAL A 44 0.57 -9.18 -23.21
CA VAL A 44 0.59 -10.14 -24.32
C VAL A 44 -0.24 -9.61 -25.50
N LEU A 45 -1.42 -9.05 -25.25
CA LEU A 45 -2.26 -8.45 -26.30
C LEU A 45 -1.56 -7.29 -27.01
N MET A 46 -0.82 -6.44 -26.29
CA MET A 46 -0.04 -5.35 -26.90
C MET A 46 1.01 -5.88 -27.90
N ILE A 47 1.61 -7.03 -27.60
CA ILE A 47 2.59 -7.68 -28.47
C ILE A 47 1.88 -8.38 -29.65
N VAL A 48 0.85 -9.17 -29.38
CA VAL A 48 0.09 -9.91 -30.41
C VAL A 48 -0.56 -8.96 -31.42
N PHE A 49 -1.08 -7.82 -30.96
CA PHE A 49 -1.63 -6.79 -31.83
C PHE A 49 -0.56 -5.92 -32.52
N HIS A 50 0.73 -6.23 -32.34
CA HIS A 50 1.85 -5.50 -32.93
C HIS A 50 1.82 -3.98 -32.61
N VAL A 51 1.28 -3.63 -31.44
CA VAL A 51 1.30 -2.26 -30.90
C VAL A 51 2.72 -1.95 -30.42
N ILE A 52 3.36 -2.93 -29.77
CA ILE A 52 4.76 -2.92 -29.36
C ILE A 52 5.46 -4.20 -29.85
N SER A 53 6.74 -4.11 -30.22
CA SER A 53 7.53 -5.30 -30.56
C SER A 53 7.90 -6.10 -29.29
N PRO A 54 8.21 -7.40 -29.38
CA PRO A 54 8.69 -8.16 -28.23
C PRO A 54 9.94 -7.55 -27.59
N ASP A 55 10.92 -7.10 -28.39
CA ASP A 55 12.16 -6.50 -27.89
C ASP A 55 11.89 -5.20 -27.12
N ASP A 56 11.04 -4.33 -27.68
CA ASP A 56 10.63 -3.09 -27.01
C ASP A 56 9.80 -3.37 -25.74
N ALA A 57 9.00 -4.44 -25.74
CA ALA A 57 8.24 -4.85 -24.56
C ALA A 57 9.19 -5.28 -23.44
N TYR A 58 10.19 -6.12 -23.71
CA TYR A 58 11.20 -6.50 -22.72
C TYR A 58 12.01 -5.29 -22.24
N ALA A 59 12.39 -4.39 -23.16
CA ALA A 59 13.10 -3.16 -22.81
C ALA A 59 12.25 -2.17 -21.98
N SER A 60 10.92 -2.30 -22.01
CA SER A 60 10.02 -1.48 -21.22
C SER A 60 9.97 -1.92 -19.74
N ILE A 61 10.42 -3.13 -19.41
CA ILE A 61 10.42 -3.62 -18.03
C ILE A 61 11.56 -2.95 -17.25
N ASP A 62 11.19 -2.16 -16.24
CA ASP A 62 12.17 -1.48 -15.39
C ASP A 62 12.71 -2.42 -14.29
N LEU A 63 13.82 -3.09 -14.58
CA LEU A 63 14.49 -4.00 -13.64
C LEU A 63 14.96 -3.31 -12.35
N PRO A 64 15.54 -2.10 -12.37
CA PRO A 64 15.85 -1.37 -11.14
C PRO A 64 14.64 -1.17 -10.22
N ILE A 65 13.47 -0.83 -10.76
CA ILE A 65 12.24 -0.68 -9.96
C ILE A 65 11.79 -2.04 -9.40
N LEU A 66 11.78 -3.10 -10.21
CA LEU A 66 11.41 -4.45 -9.75
C LEU A 66 12.37 -4.97 -8.67
N GLY A 67 13.68 -4.76 -8.85
CA GLY A 67 14.70 -5.13 -7.87
C GLY A 67 14.55 -4.37 -6.56
N LEU A 68 14.18 -3.08 -6.62
CA LEU A 68 13.90 -2.28 -5.43
C LEU A 68 12.62 -2.76 -4.72
N LEU A 69 11.54 -3.04 -5.46
CA LEU A 69 10.29 -3.58 -4.90
C LEU A 69 10.53 -4.95 -4.23
N PHE A 70 11.21 -5.86 -4.92
CA PHE A 70 11.58 -7.16 -4.37
C PHE A 70 12.37 -7.02 -3.06
N SER A 71 13.42 -6.20 -3.08
CA SER A 71 14.32 -6.04 -1.95
C SER A 71 13.65 -5.41 -0.74
N THR A 72 12.79 -4.41 -0.95
CA THR A 72 12.03 -3.78 0.15
C THR A 72 11.02 -4.73 0.78
N MET A 73 10.41 -5.64 0.01
CA MET A 73 9.56 -6.71 0.56
C MET A 73 10.35 -7.72 1.39
N VAL A 74 11.55 -8.12 0.93
CA VAL A 74 12.45 -9.01 1.69
C VAL A 74 12.85 -8.35 3.01
N VAL A 75 13.31 -7.09 2.98
CA VAL A 75 13.65 -6.32 4.18
C VAL A 75 12.45 -6.22 5.12
N GLY A 76 11.25 -5.92 4.60
CA GLY A 76 10.01 -5.91 5.37
C GLY A 76 9.69 -7.25 6.02
N GLY A 77 9.90 -8.37 5.32
CA GLY A 77 9.74 -9.73 5.83
C GLY A 77 10.68 -10.03 7.02
N TYR A 78 11.94 -9.62 6.92
CA TYR A 78 12.92 -9.72 8.00
C TYR A 78 12.57 -8.85 9.20
N LEU A 79 12.12 -7.61 8.98
CA LEU A 79 11.68 -6.73 10.07
C LEU A 79 10.41 -7.24 10.76
N LYS A 80 9.50 -7.86 10.00
CA LYS A 80 8.34 -8.57 10.57
C LYS A 80 8.78 -9.69 11.49
N ASN A 81 9.73 -10.53 11.04
CA ASN A 81 10.32 -11.59 11.86
C ASN A 81 11.08 -11.04 13.09
N ALA A 82 11.70 -9.88 12.95
CA ALA A 82 12.40 -9.23 14.05
C ALA A 82 11.46 -8.67 15.13
N GLY A 83 10.16 -8.62 14.83
CA GLY A 83 9.11 -8.14 15.73
C GLY A 83 8.85 -6.64 15.62
N MET A 84 9.31 -5.95 14.57
CA MET A 84 9.15 -4.50 14.42
C MET A 84 7.69 -4.06 14.64
N PHE A 85 6.76 -4.77 14.01
CA PHE A 85 5.34 -4.42 14.10
C PHE A 85 4.73 -4.69 15.47
N LYS A 86 5.26 -5.65 16.24
CA LYS A 86 4.86 -5.83 17.65
C LYS A 86 5.28 -4.61 18.47
N HIS A 87 6.46 -4.05 18.22
CA HIS A 87 6.89 -2.81 18.89
C HIS A 87 6.03 -1.62 18.48
N LEU A 88 5.62 -1.52 17.21
CA LEU A 88 4.67 -0.50 16.75
C LEU A 88 3.30 -0.64 17.43
N GLY A 89 2.77 -1.86 17.57
CA GLY A 89 1.55 -2.12 18.33
C GLY A 89 1.67 -1.72 19.81
N THR A 90 2.79 -2.08 20.46
CA THR A 90 3.07 -1.63 21.83
C THR A 90 3.15 -0.10 21.92
N LEU A 91 3.75 0.58 20.94
CA LEU A 91 3.84 2.05 20.91
C LEU A 91 2.45 2.72 20.82
N LEU A 92 1.50 2.10 20.10
CA LEU A 92 0.11 2.55 20.05
C LEU A 92 -0.58 2.46 21.41
N ALA A 93 -0.35 1.36 22.14
CA ALA A 93 -0.98 1.10 23.44
C ALA A 93 -0.28 1.77 24.64
N TRP A 94 1.04 1.93 24.58
CA TRP A 94 1.88 2.40 25.67
C TRP A 94 1.58 3.87 25.96
N LYS A 95 0.86 4.10 27.05
CA LYS A 95 0.43 5.42 27.56
C LYS A 95 -0.76 6.05 26.82
N SER A 96 -1.64 5.24 26.22
CA SER A 96 -2.86 5.80 25.62
C SER A 96 -3.84 6.32 26.69
N GLN A 97 -4.26 7.58 26.58
CA GLN A 97 -5.10 8.26 27.57
C GLN A 97 -6.62 8.28 27.24
N GLY A 98 -7.02 7.59 26.16
CA GLY A 98 -8.43 7.50 25.72
C GLY A 98 -8.56 7.33 24.20
N GLY A 99 -9.79 7.26 23.70
CA GLY A 99 -10.05 7.01 22.28
C GLY A 99 -9.50 8.09 21.33
N ARG A 100 -9.52 9.35 21.76
CA ARG A 100 -8.97 10.48 21.00
C ARG A 100 -7.45 10.41 20.84
N ASP A 101 -6.76 10.17 21.94
CA ASP A 101 -5.30 10.02 21.94
C ASP A 101 -4.90 8.79 21.13
N LEU A 102 -5.64 7.69 21.26
CA LEU A 102 -5.44 6.50 20.42
C LEU A 102 -5.59 6.82 18.93
N LEU A 103 -6.60 7.60 18.53
CA LEU A 103 -6.82 7.97 17.13
C LEU A 103 -5.64 8.77 16.58
N CYS A 104 -5.16 9.77 17.34
CA CYS A 104 -3.98 10.56 16.97
C CYS A 104 -2.73 9.69 16.82
N ARG A 105 -2.52 8.73 17.73
CA ARG A 105 -1.41 7.77 17.66
C ARG A 105 -1.51 6.86 16.45
N VAL A 106 -2.70 6.33 16.15
CA VAL A 106 -2.93 5.55 14.94
C VAL A 106 -2.55 6.36 13.71
N CYS A 107 -2.94 7.62 13.62
CA CYS A 107 -2.55 8.49 12.51
C CYS A 107 -1.02 8.62 12.39
N VAL A 108 -0.34 9.01 13.48
CA VAL A 108 1.11 9.28 13.48
C VAL A 108 1.92 8.02 13.21
N VAL A 109 1.65 6.94 13.95
CA VAL A 109 2.39 5.68 13.83
C VAL A 109 2.17 5.07 12.45
N THR A 110 0.95 5.10 11.93
CA THR A 110 0.66 4.58 10.58
C THR A 110 1.35 5.40 9.51
N ALA A 111 1.33 6.73 9.60
CA ALA A 111 2.00 7.58 8.62
C ALA A 111 3.52 7.36 8.59
N LEU A 112 4.15 7.29 9.76
CA LEU A 112 5.59 7.02 9.88
C LEU A 112 5.95 5.60 9.40
N ALA A 113 5.17 4.59 9.82
CA ALA A 113 5.41 3.21 9.40
C ALA A 113 5.19 3.05 7.89
N SER A 114 4.19 3.70 7.31
CA SER A 114 3.91 3.65 5.87
C SER A 114 4.99 4.37 5.05
N ALA A 115 5.53 5.49 5.54
CA ALA A 115 6.66 6.18 4.92
C ALA A 115 7.96 5.34 4.91
N LEU A 116 8.10 4.40 5.86
CA LEU A 116 9.31 3.58 5.99
C LEU A 116 9.17 2.16 5.41
N PHE A 117 7.98 1.55 5.51
CA PHE A 117 7.79 0.11 5.35
C PHE A 117 6.71 -0.25 4.33
N THR A 118 6.54 0.51 3.26
CA THR A 118 5.48 0.34 2.24
C THR A 118 4.06 0.38 2.83
N ASN A 119 3.16 1.05 2.13
CA ASN A 119 1.78 1.21 2.56
C ASN A 119 1.07 -0.14 2.79
N ASP A 120 1.18 -1.07 1.85
CA ASP A 120 0.54 -2.39 1.90
C ASP A 120 0.92 -3.19 3.15
N THR A 121 2.23 -3.28 3.46
CA THR A 121 2.72 -4.02 4.62
C THR A 121 2.27 -3.36 5.93
N CYS A 122 2.31 -2.04 5.99
CA CYS A 122 1.84 -1.27 7.13
C CYS A 122 0.35 -1.53 7.41
N CYS A 123 -0.49 -1.44 6.39
CA CYS A 123 -1.93 -1.67 6.50
C CYS A 123 -2.28 -3.10 6.89
N VAL A 124 -1.58 -4.11 6.35
CA VAL A 124 -1.83 -5.50 6.73
C VAL A 124 -1.65 -5.68 8.23
N VAL A 125 -0.53 -5.20 8.76
CA VAL A 125 -0.16 -5.53 10.14
C VAL A 125 -0.85 -4.63 11.15
N LEU A 126 -0.93 -3.31 10.90
CA LEU A 126 -1.52 -2.39 11.87
C LEU A 126 -3.04 -2.53 12.01
N THR A 127 -3.73 -3.03 10.98
CA THR A 127 -5.20 -3.18 11.03
C THR A 127 -5.65 -4.13 12.14
N GLU A 128 -5.00 -5.30 12.25
CA GLU A 128 -5.31 -6.27 13.30
C GLU A 128 -5.08 -5.68 14.70
N PHE A 129 -3.91 -5.05 14.92
CA PHE A 129 -3.58 -4.42 16.20
C PHE A 129 -4.55 -3.29 16.58
N VAL A 130 -4.96 -2.47 15.60
CA VAL A 130 -5.88 -1.37 15.83
C VAL A 130 -7.28 -1.87 16.20
N LEU A 131 -7.75 -2.96 15.59
CA LEU A 131 -9.05 -3.57 15.93
C LEU A 131 -9.05 -4.18 17.32
N GLU A 132 -7.99 -4.91 17.67
CA GLU A 132 -7.82 -5.47 19.02
C GLU A 132 -7.84 -4.36 20.07
N LEU A 133 -7.05 -3.30 19.87
CA LEU A 133 -6.94 -2.19 20.81
C LEU A 133 -8.23 -1.36 20.91
N ALA A 134 -8.95 -1.18 19.80
CA ALA A 134 -10.26 -0.52 19.82
C ALA A 134 -11.28 -1.34 20.62
N ALA A 135 -11.30 -2.66 20.43
CA ALA A 135 -12.22 -3.55 21.13
C ALA A 135 -11.90 -3.68 22.62
N GLU A 136 -10.63 -3.81 23.01
CA GLU A 136 -10.19 -3.81 24.41
C GLU A 136 -10.64 -2.55 25.18
N ARG A 137 -10.85 -1.45 24.45
CA ARG A 137 -11.24 -0.15 25.00
C ARG A 137 -12.73 0.17 24.78
N ASN A 138 -13.52 -0.77 24.24
CA ASN A 138 -14.93 -0.56 23.87
C ASN A 138 -15.16 0.66 22.98
N LEU A 139 -14.27 0.87 22.00
CA LEU A 139 -14.34 1.97 21.04
C LEU A 139 -14.79 1.46 19.67
N PRO A 140 -15.51 2.29 18.88
CA PRO A 140 -15.94 1.89 17.55
C PRO A 140 -14.73 1.72 16.61
N ALA A 141 -14.70 0.66 15.81
CA ALA A 141 -13.60 0.39 14.88
C ALA A 141 -13.50 1.41 13.72
N LYS A 142 -14.64 1.92 13.25
CA LYS A 142 -14.74 2.76 12.03
C LYS A 142 -13.77 3.94 12.00
N PRO A 143 -13.66 4.81 13.02
CA PRO A 143 -12.77 5.96 12.98
C PRO A 143 -11.29 5.56 12.87
N PHE A 144 -10.89 4.47 13.53
CA PHE A 144 -9.50 4.02 13.51
C PHE A 144 -9.11 3.35 12.19
N LEU A 145 -10.02 2.60 11.56
CA LEU A 145 -9.78 2.05 10.23
C LEU A 145 -9.65 3.15 9.17
N LEU A 146 -10.49 4.18 9.24
CA LEU A 146 -10.39 5.36 8.37
C LEU A 146 -9.09 6.12 8.64
N ALA A 147 -8.73 6.32 9.90
CA ALA A 147 -7.47 6.96 10.30
C ALA A 147 -6.25 6.21 9.79
N LEU A 148 -6.25 4.88 9.91
CA LEU A 148 -5.17 4.02 9.44
C LEU A 148 -5.05 4.11 7.92
N ALA A 149 -6.13 3.87 7.18
CA ALA A 149 -6.12 3.92 5.71
C ALA A 149 -5.68 5.30 5.19
N SER A 150 -6.27 6.38 5.72
CA SER A 150 -5.97 7.73 5.22
C SER A 150 -4.58 8.20 5.57
N SER A 151 -4.10 7.90 6.78
CA SER A 151 -2.76 8.24 7.23
C SER A 151 -1.69 7.39 6.56
N ALA A 152 -1.98 6.15 6.18
CA ALA A 152 -1.04 5.31 5.46
C ALA A 152 -0.78 5.87 4.05
N ASN A 153 -1.82 6.32 3.34
CA ASN A 153 -1.68 7.00 2.05
C ASN A 153 -0.91 8.32 2.21
N ILE A 154 -1.36 9.24 3.09
CA ILE A 154 -0.69 10.54 3.28
C ILE A 154 0.77 10.37 3.74
N GLY A 155 1.04 9.45 4.67
CA GLY A 155 2.40 9.18 5.15
C GLY A 155 3.30 8.60 4.07
N SER A 156 2.80 7.63 3.28
CA SER A 156 3.57 7.02 2.19
C SER A 156 4.02 8.01 1.13
N SER A 157 3.33 9.15 1.00
CA SER A 157 3.68 10.17 0.00
C SER A 157 5.04 10.81 0.27
N ALA A 158 5.52 10.79 1.51
CA ALA A 158 6.75 11.48 1.91
C ALA A 158 8.02 10.83 1.37
N THR A 159 8.00 9.55 1.00
CA THR A 159 9.21 8.84 0.58
C THR A 159 9.01 8.09 -0.74
N PRO A 160 10.08 7.88 -1.53
CA PRO A 160 10.05 7.01 -2.71
C PRO A 160 9.65 5.56 -2.40
N ILE A 161 10.04 5.05 -1.24
CA ILE A 161 9.79 3.65 -0.85
C ILE A 161 8.40 3.43 -0.23
N GLY A 162 7.70 4.49 0.16
CA GLY A 162 6.41 4.38 0.85
C GLY A 162 5.34 3.72 0.00
N ASN A 163 5.37 3.89 -1.32
CA ASN A 163 4.48 3.19 -2.24
C ASN A 163 5.14 3.00 -3.62
N PRO A 164 4.64 2.05 -4.43
CA PRO A 164 5.24 1.79 -5.74
C PRO A 164 5.14 2.96 -6.74
N GLN A 165 4.09 3.81 -6.67
CA GLN A 165 3.99 4.93 -7.61
C GLN A 165 5.07 5.99 -7.36
N ASN A 166 5.43 6.24 -6.10
CA ASN A 166 6.49 7.16 -5.73
C ASN A 166 7.86 6.65 -6.15
N LEU A 167 8.04 5.33 -6.12
CA LEU A 167 9.25 4.67 -6.59
C LEU A 167 9.43 4.92 -8.10
N VAL A 168 8.38 4.71 -8.89
CA VAL A 168 8.35 5.04 -10.33
C VAL A 168 8.67 6.51 -10.57
N ILE A 169 8.06 7.43 -9.79
CA ILE A 169 8.33 8.86 -9.90
C ILE A 169 9.79 9.17 -9.61
N ALA A 170 10.33 8.68 -8.49
CA ALA A 170 11.70 8.98 -8.09
C ALA A 170 12.72 8.45 -9.10
N PHE A 171 12.46 7.27 -9.68
CA PHE A 171 13.31 6.68 -10.70
C PHE A 171 13.27 7.48 -12.02
N ASN A 172 12.07 7.76 -12.54
CA ASN A 172 11.91 8.48 -13.82
C ASN A 172 12.37 9.95 -13.73
N SER A 173 12.11 10.60 -12.60
CA SER A 173 12.51 11.99 -12.36
C SER A 173 13.99 12.15 -11.99
N LYS A 174 14.66 11.04 -11.61
CA LYS A 174 16.02 11.03 -11.05
C LYS A 174 16.19 11.92 -9.81
N ILE A 175 15.10 12.19 -9.08
CA ILE A 175 15.13 12.96 -7.84
C ILE A 175 15.77 12.08 -6.75
N SER A 176 16.80 12.59 -6.08
CA SER A 176 17.42 11.89 -4.96
C SER A 176 16.45 11.76 -3.78
N PHE A 177 16.59 10.68 -3.00
CA PHE A 177 15.75 10.43 -1.83
C PHE A 177 15.61 11.65 -0.87
N PRO A 178 16.69 12.33 -0.43
CA PRO A 178 16.54 13.48 0.46
C PRO A 178 15.80 14.64 -0.21
N ARG A 179 16.03 14.89 -1.50
CA ARG A 179 15.33 15.97 -2.22
C ARG A 179 13.84 15.67 -2.38
N PHE A 180 13.49 14.41 -2.62
CA PHE A 180 12.10 13.95 -2.65
C PHE A 180 11.44 14.13 -1.28
N LEU A 181 12.09 13.65 -0.22
CA LEU A 181 11.60 13.72 1.15
C LEU A 181 11.35 15.16 1.57
N ILE A 182 12.37 16.02 1.50
CA ILE A 182 12.23 17.39 1.99
C ILE A 182 11.22 18.16 1.11
N GLY A 183 11.13 17.84 -0.19
CA GLY A 183 10.18 18.47 -1.12
C GLY A 183 8.70 18.20 -0.84
N ILE A 184 8.37 17.08 -0.18
CA ILE A 184 7.00 16.67 0.15
C ILE A 184 6.71 16.75 1.66
N LEU A 185 7.73 16.65 2.52
CA LEU A 185 7.58 16.59 3.97
C LEU A 185 6.70 17.72 4.55
N PRO A 186 6.82 19.00 4.13
CA PRO A 186 5.92 20.06 4.61
C PRO A 186 4.45 19.81 4.26
N ALA A 187 4.18 19.33 3.04
CA ALA A 187 2.83 18.98 2.59
C ALA A 187 2.29 17.77 3.36
N MET A 188 3.12 16.75 3.60
CA MET A 188 2.75 15.57 4.38
C MET A 188 2.38 15.95 5.82
N LEU A 189 3.20 16.76 6.51
CA LEU A 189 2.92 17.18 7.89
C LEU A 189 1.62 17.99 7.98
N ALA A 190 1.42 18.95 7.08
CA ALA A 190 0.18 19.74 7.04
C ALA A 190 -1.04 18.87 6.71
N GLY A 191 -0.92 17.97 5.73
CA GLY A 191 -1.97 17.02 5.36
C GLY A 191 -2.33 16.06 6.48
N MET A 192 -1.34 15.56 7.21
CA MET A 192 -1.54 14.71 8.39
C MET A 192 -2.26 15.45 9.52
N ALA A 193 -1.88 16.70 9.79
CA ALA A 193 -2.55 17.54 10.79
C ALA A 193 -4.02 17.77 10.42
N VAL A 194 -4.29 18.14 9.16
CA VAL A 194 -5.66 18.32 8.65
C VAL A 194 -6.47 17.03 8.75
N ASN A 195 -5.92 15.91 8.27
CA ASN A 195 -6.58 14.61 8.32
C ASN A 195 -6.95 14.21 9.75
N MET A 196 -6.02 14.40 10.70
CA MET A 196 -6.23 14.12 12.12
C MET A 196 -7.32 15.02 12.73
N VAL A 197 -7.28 16.32 12.45
CA VAL A 197 -8.31 17.27 12.93
C VAL A 197 -9.68 16.90 12.37
N MET A 198 -9.78 16.57 11.08
CA MET A 198 -11.05 16.18 10.46
C MET A 198 -11.62 14.91 11.09
N LEU A 199 -10.80 13.88 11.31
CA LEU A 199 -11.22 12.65 11.99
C LEU A 199 -11.69 12.93 13.42
N LEU A 200 -10.94 13.74 14.17
CA LEU A 200 -11.33 14.15 15.52
C LEU A 200 -12.64 14.92 15.52
N CYS A 201 -12.85 15.88 14.62
CA CYS A 201 -14.08 16.66 14.53
C CYS A 201 -15.29 15.79 14.16
N MET A 202 -15.12 14.85 13.22
CA MET A 202 -16.22 13.98 12.77
C MET A 202 -16.62 12.93 13.79
N TYR A 203 -15.64 12.37 14.52
CA TYR A 203 -15.86 11.26 15.45
C TYR A 203 -15.67 11.66 16.92
N TRP A 204 -15.69 12.97 17.23
CA TRP A 204 -15.37 13.51 18.55
C TRP A 204 -16.16 12.86 19.69
N LYS A 205 -17.47 12.66 19.46
CA LYS A 205 -18.44 12.09 20.40
C LYS A 205 -18.31 10.57 20.48
N ASP A 206 -18.11 9.92 19.34
CA ASP A 206 -17.96 8.47 19.25
C ASP A 206 -16.70 7.97 19.99
N LEU A 207 -15.70 8.84 20.17
CA LEU A 207 -14.44 8.56 20.85
C LEU A 207 -14.47 8.84 22.37
N GLU A 208 -15.58 9.35 22.93
CA GLU A 208 -15.74 9.58 24.38
C GLU A 208 -16.01 8.29 25.18
N GLY A 209 -16.16 7.14 24.49
CA GLY A 209 -16.47 5.85 25.10
C GLY A 209 -17.96 5.70 25.37
N VAL A 210 -18.51 4.54 25.01
CA VAL A 210 -19.89 4.20 25.33
C VAL A 210 -19.94 3.72 26.79
N ALA A 211 -20.78 4.33 27.62
CA ALA A 211 -21.08 3.80 28.95
C ALA A 211 -21.57 2.35 28.82
N PRO A 212 -21.16 1.42 29.71
CA PRO A 212 -21.30 -0.03 29.53
C PRO A 212 -22.73 -0.59 29.33
N ASP A 213 -23.78 0.23 29.45
CA ASP A 213 -25.17 -0.24 29.42
C ASP A 213 -25.81 -0.35 28.02
N ALA A 214 -25.16 0.10 26.94
CA ALA A 214 -25.74 0.06 25.60
C ALA A 214 -25.44 -1.22 24.80
N ALA A 215 -24.40 -1.99 25.18
CA ALA A 215 -24.00 -3.22 24.48
C ALA A 215 -24.99 -4.38 24.68
N GLY A 216 -25.84 -4.31 25.72
CA GLY A 216 -26.85 -5.35 26.01
C GLY A 216 -28.10 -5.31 25.12
N LYS A 217 -28.29 -4.27 24.29
CA LYS A 217 -29.53 -4.10 23.49
C LYS A 217 -29.40 -4.42 22.00
N GLN A 218 -28.19 -4.63 21.47
CA GLN A 218 -27.99 -4.99 20.07
C GLN A 218 -27.79 -6.50 19.82
N MET A 219 -27.66 -7.31 20.87
CA MET A 219 -27.50 -8.77 20.74
C MET A 219 -28.84 -9.55 20.80
N SER A 220 -29.99 -8.90 21.00
CA SER A 220 -31.27 -9.60 21.25
C SER A 220 -32.35 -9.48 20.16
N VAL A 221 -32.05 -8.90 18.98
CA VAL A 221 -33.10 -8.62 17.96
C VAL A 221 -33.00 -9.53 16.71
N VAL A 222 -32.15 -10.56 16.69
CA VAL A 222 -32.02 -11.46 15.51
C VAL A 222 -32.57 -12.88 15.73
N GLU A 223 -32.97 -13.26 16.94
CA GLU A 223 -33.64 -14.55 17.16
C GLU A 223 -35.13 -14.38 17.44
N GLU A 224 -35.93 -14.12 16.41
CA GLU A 224 -37.33 -14.59 16.37
C GLU A 224 -37.88 -14.56 14.94
N GLY A 225 -37.98 -15.74 14.31
CA GLY A 225 -38.69 -15.88 13.04
C GLY A 225 -38.33 -17.12 12.22
N GLY A 226 -38.77 -18.31 12.63
CA GLY A 226 -38.77 -19.49 11.75
C GLY A 226 -38.88 -20.87 12.42
N ARG A 227 -40.08 -21.25 12.91
CA ARG A 227 -40.51 -22.67 13.04
C ARG A 227 -40.89 -23.16 11.62
N SER A 228 -40.76 -24.40 11.13
CA SER A 228 -40.63 -25.79 11.62
C SER A 228 -40.44 -26.70 10.35
N PRO A 229 -40.42 -28.07 10.36
CA PRO A 229 -40.33 -29.05 11.46
C PRO A 229 -39.32 -30.22 11.25
N SER A 230 -38.94 -30.84 12.39
CA SER A 230 -38.70 -32.29 12.65
C SER A 230 -38.33 -33.27 11.52
N VAL A 231 -37.17 -33.96 11.68
CA VAL A 231 -37.06 -35.42 11.47
C VAL A 231 -36.15 -36.08 12.52
N ALA A 232 -36.80 -36.89 13.36
CA ALA A 232 -36.43 -38.17 13.96
C ALA A 232 -35.00 -38.47 14.48
N SER A 233 -34.98 -38.70 15.79
CA SER A 233 -34.04 -39.47 16.61
C SER A 233 -33.79 -40.91 16.11
N LEU A 234 -32.54 -41.36 16.21
CA LEU A 234 -32.19 -42.78 16.45
C LEU A 234 -31.07 -42.87 17.52
N LYS A 235 -31.49 -43.28 18.73
CA LYS A 235 -30.71 -43.95 19.79
C LYS A 235 -30.31 -45.36 19.29
N SER A 236 -29.25 -46.09 19.67
CA SER A 236 -28.35 -46.18 20.85
C SER A 236 -27.29 -47.31 20.55
N PRO A 237 -26.65 -48.00 21.52
CA PRO A 237 -25.52 -47.63 22.39
C PRO A 237 -24.31 -48.62 22.26
N HIS A 238 -23.14 -48.30 22.84
CA HIS A 238 -22.49 -49.15 23.87
C HIS A 238 -21.16 -48.53 24.40
N PRO A 239 -20.78 -48.83 25.65
CA PRO A 239 -19.76 -48.12 26.45
C PRO A 239 -18.43 -48.88 26.51
N PHE A 240 -17.33 -48.23 26.90
CA PHE A 240 -16.33 -48.85 27.82
C PHE A 240 -15.37 -47.80 28.41
N ASN A 241 -15.19 -47.91 29.73
CA ASN A 241 -14.32 -47.13 30.61
C ASN A 241 -12.82 -47.32 30.31
N GLY A 242 -12.01 -46.30 30.64
CA GLY A 242 -10.54 -46.40 30.69
C GLY A 242 -9.84 -45.10 31.06
N THR A 243 -9.87 -44.76 32.34
CA THR A 243 -8.94 -43.95 33.16
C THR A 243 -7.63 -43.34 32.58
N THR A 244 -7.45 -42.06 32.93
CA THR A 244 -6.25 -41.35 33.48
C THR A 244 -5.04 -40.97 32.61
N ALA A 245 -4.62 -39.69 32.81
CA ALA A 245 -3.27 -39.11 32.71
C ALA A 245 -2.71 -38.98 31.28
N ASP A 246 -1.92 -38.00 30.87
CA ASP A 246 -1.43 -36.70 31.33
C ASP A 246 -0.72 -36.12 30.08
N ASP A 247 -0.40 -34.84 30.13
CA ASP A 247 0.61 -34.14 29.33
C ASP A 247 0.38 -33.79 27.85
N GLY A 248 0.64 -32.51 27.61
CA GLY A 248 0.50 -31.83 26.35
C GLY A 248 1.48 -32.29 25.28
N ASN A 249 1.00 -32.25 24.05
CA ASN A 249 1.83 -32.38 22.87
C ASN A 249 1.53 -31.19 21.95
N GLU A 250 2.26 -30.10 22.20
CA GLU A 250 2.52 -29.10 21.16
C GLU A 250 3.20 -29.84 19.99
N SER A 251 2.55 -29.80 18.84
CA SER A 251 3.04 -30.41 17.61
C SER A 251 4.41 -29.81 17.24
N MET A 252 5.47 -30.56 17.55
CA MET A 252 6.81 -30.34 17.04
C MET A 252 6.78 -30.35 15.50
N MET A 253 7.04 -29.20 14.89
CA MET A 253 7.57 -29.16 13.53
C MET A 253 8.94 -29.82 13.55
N GLU A 254 9.12 -30.89 12.78
CA GLU A 254 10.44 -31.44 12.46
C GLU A 254 11.30 -30.35 11.82
N GLU A 255 12.17 -29.72 12.62
CA GLU A 255 13.23 -28.84 12.13
C GLU A 255 14.23 -29.69 11.34
N ASN A 256 14.32 -29.48 10.03
CA ASN A 256 15.37 -30.07 9.20
C ASN A 256 16.76 -29.61 9.69
N ILE A 257 17.53 -30.54 10.25
CA ILE A 257 18.81 -30.31 10.98
C ILE A 257 20.04 -30.10 10.07
N SER A 258 19.92 -30.12 8.74
CA SER A 258 21.10 -30.33 7.87
C SER A 258 21.90 -29.09 7.40
N THR A 259 21.62 -27.85 7.84
CA THR A 259 22.28 -26.64 7.26
C THR A 259 22.89 -25.65 8.26
N LYS A 260 23.14 -26.02 9.52
CA LYS A 260 23.66 -25.08 10.53
C LYS A 260 25.21 -25.16 10.64
N HIS A 261 25.91 -24.08 10.29
CA HIS A 261 27.38 -23.95 10.33
C HIS A 261 27.96 -24.04 11.78
N PRO A 262 29.18 -24.59 12.01
CA PRO A 262 29.71 -24.88 13.35
C PRO A 262 29.78 -23.74 14.38
N TRP A 263 30.13 -22.50 13.99
CA TRP A 263 30.12 -21.34 14.92
C TRP A 263 28.70 -20.95 15.38
N PHE A 264 27.66 -21.38 14.65
CA PHE A 264 26.25 -21.07 14.89
C PHE A 264 25.62 -21.93 16.01
N MET A 265 26.29 -23.03 16.39
CA MET A 265 25.84 -23.97 17.44
C MET A 265 26.44 -23.67 18.83
N GLN A 266 27.46 -22.81 18.93
CA GLN A 266 28.09 -22.46 20.21
C GLN A 266 27.34 -21.37 20.99
N CYS A 267 26.49 -20.58 20.32
CA CYS A 267 25.66 -19.55 20.96
C CYS A 267 24.30 -20.13 21.39
N THR A 268 23.82 -19.72 22.57
CA THR A 268 22.45 -20.04 23.00
C THR A 268 21.43 -19.53 21.99
N GLU A 269 20.35 -20.27 21.79
CA GLU A 269 19.32 -19.96 20.79
C GLU A 269 18.76 -18.54 20.92
N HIS A 270 18.65 -18.07 22.17
CA HIS A 270 18.23 -16.72 22.52
C HIS A 270 19.20 -15.65 22.03
N ARG A 271 20.51 -15.82 22.27
CA ARG A 271 21.55 -14.87 21.80
C ARG A 271 21.55 -14.76 20.27
N ARG A 272 21.35 -15.89 19.58
CA ARG A 272 21.22 -15.91 18.12
C ARG A 272 20.00 -15.14 17.63
N LYS A 273 18.82 -15.39 18.21
CA LYS A 273 17.60 -14.65 17.85
C LYS A 273 17.74 -13.16 18.12
N LEU A 274 18.39 -12.77 19.22
CA LEU A 274 18.66 -11.37 19.53
C LEU A 274 19.64 -10.74 18.53
N PHE A 275 20.72 -11.44 18.18
CA PHE A 275 21.68 -10.98 17.18
C PHE A 275 21.02 -10.72 15.83
N LEU A 276 20.24 -11.68 15.32
CA LEU A 276 19.54 -11.53 14.03
C LEU A 276 18.53 -10.38 14.04
N LYS A 277 17.82 -10.18 15.15
CA LYS A 277 16.93 -9.03 15.35
C LYS A 277 17.68 -7.71 15.29
N SER A 278 18.73 -7.57 16.10
CA SER A 278 19.55 -6.36 16.15
C SER A 278 20.22 -6.08 14.80
N PHE A 279 20.74 -7.10 14.14
CA PHE A 279 21.33 -7.01 12.81
C PHE A 279 20.32 -6.51 11.77
N ALA A 280 19.10 -7.07 11.78
CA ALA A 280 18.04 -6.64 10.87
C ALA A 280 17.70 -5.15 11.03
N TYR A 281 17.62 -4.66 12.26
CA TYR A 281 17.40 -3.23 12.53
C TYR A 281 18.59 -2.37 12.09
N ILE A 282 19.82 -2.77 12.41
CA ILE A 282 21.03 -2.00 12.08
C ILE A 282 21.19 -1.89 10.56
N VAL A 283 21.04 -3.00 9.83
CA VAL A 283 21.22 -3.03 8.37
C VAL A 283 20.11 -2.26 7.65
N THR A 284 18.87 -2.33 8.14
CA THR A 284 17.77 -1.50 7.63
C THR A 284 18.02 -0.02 7.92
N LEU A 285 18.51 0.34 9.11
CA LEU A 285 18.88 1.72 9.41
C LEU A 285 20.01 2.20 8.50
N GLY A 286 21.02 1.35 8.25
CA GLY A 286 22.07 1.61 7.28
C GLY A 286 21.54 1.85 5.87
N MET A 287 20.54 1.08 5.43
CA MET A 287 19.83 1.29 4.15
C MET A 287 19.20 2.69 4.09
N VAL A 288 18.49 3.12 5.14
CA VAL A 288 17.86 4.45 5.20
C VAL A 288 18.92 5.56 5.22
N VAL A 289 20.02 5.39 5.95
CA VAL A 289 21.14 6.35 5.96
C VAL A 289 21.78 6.44 4.57
N ALA A 290 21.97 5.32 3.87
CA ALA A 290 22.48 5.29 2.51
C ALA A 290 21.54 6.01 1.52
N TYR A 291 20.22 5.87 1.66
CA TYR A 291 19.27 6.66 0.88
C TYR A 291 19.40 8.15 1.17
N MET A 292 19.51 8.54 2.45
CA MET A 292 19.71 9.94 2.85
C MET A 292 21.02 10.54 2.32
N ALA A 293 22.05 9.71 2.16
CA ALA A 293 23.32 10.09 1.52
C ALA A 293 23.23 10.21 -0.02
N GLY A 294 22.06 9.92 -0.61
CA GLY A 294 21.83 10.03 -2.05
C GLY A 294 22.35 8.84 -2.87
N LEU A 295 22.65 7.71 -2.24
CA LEU A 295 23.04 6.49 -2.94
C LEU A 295 21.89 5.92 -3.78
N ASN A 296 22.22 5.13 -4.80
CA ASN A 296 21.22 4.52 -5.67
C ASN A 296 20.27 3.63 -4.86
N MET A 297 18.97 3.92 -4.98
CA MET A 297 17.95 3.27 -4.15
C MET A 297 17.89 1.75 -4.40
N SER A 298 17.87 1.34 -5.68
CA SER A 298 17.77 -0.07 -6.06
C SER A 298 18.96 -0.90 -5.56
N TRP A 299 20.18 -0.46 -5.83
CA TRP A 299 21.39 -1.20 -5.41
C TRP A 299 21.56 -1.26 -3.90
N THR A 300 21.22 -0.17 -3.20
CA THR A 300 21.25 -0.13 -1.74
C THR A 300 20.27 -1.15 -1.16
N ALA A 301 19.02 -1.16 -1.65
CA ALA A 301 18.01 -2.12 -1.19
C ALA A 301 18.42 -3.58 -1.44
N ILE A 302 18.92 -3.87 -2.64
CA ILE A 302 19.37 -5.22 -3.03
C ILE A 302 20.50 -5.67 -2.11
N THR A 303 21.48 -4.79 -1.84
CA THR A 303 22.59 -5.09 -0.93
C THR A 303 22.09 -5.37 0.49
N THR A 304 21.14 -4.57 0.99
CA THR A 304 20.50 -4.78 2.29
C THR A 304 19.76 -6.13 2.35
N ALA A 305 18.94 -6.44 1.34
CA ALA A 305 18.20 -7.70 1.28
C ALA A 305 19.14 -8.91 1.26
N ILE A 306 20.20 -8.87 0.43
CA ILE A 306 21.21 -9.92 0.36
C ILE A 306 21.94 -10.07 1.70
N ALA A 307 22.35 -8.95 2.33
CA ALA A 307 23.02 -8.99 3.63
C ALA A 307 22.15 -9.65 4.70
N LEU A 308 20.85 -9.37 4.73
CA LEU A 308 19.90 -10.01 5.65
C LEU A 308 19.78 -11.52 5.39
N VAL A 309 19.64 -11.91 4.13
CA VAL A 309 19.53 -13.33 3.74
C VAL A 309 20.80 -14.11 4.08
N VAL A 310 21.97 -13.57 3.75
CA VAL A 310 23.27 -14.22 3.98
C VAL A 310 23.54 -14.38 5.48
N VAL A 311 23.24 -13.36 6.29
CA VAL A 311 23.52 -13.38 7.74
C VAL A 311 22.49 -14.18 8.54
N ASP A 312 21.31 -14.45 8.00
CA ASP A 312 20.35 -15.36 8.64
C ASP A 312 20.90 -16.79 8.77
N PHE A 313 21.84 -17.19 7.89
CA PHE A 313 22.45 -18.55 7.82
C PHE A 313 21.40 -19.66 7.92
N ARG A 314 20.22 -19.41 7.35
CA ARG A 314 19.06 -20.29 7.29
C ARG A 314 18.54 -20.28 5.87
N ASP A 315 17.64 -21.22 5.61
CA ASP A 315 16.85 -21.16 4.40
C ASP A 315 16.12 -19.82 4.31
N ALA A 316 16.27 -19.14 3.18
CA ALA A 316 15.63 -17.87 2.89
C ALA A 316 14.16 -18.06 2.52
N GLU A 317 13.73 -19.30 2.19
CA GLU A 317 12.38 -19.62 1.75
C GLU A 317 11.28 -19.02 2.65
N PRO A 318 11.33 -19.11 4.00
CA PRO A 318 10.28 -18.53 4.85
C PRO A 318 10.18 -17.00 4.75
N CYS A 319 11.26 -16.33 4.36
CA CYS A 319 11.24 -14.89 4.07
C CYS A 319 10.75 -14.62 2.65
N LEU A 320 11.26 -15.37 1.67
CA LEU A 320 10.92 -15.23 0.26
C LEU A 320 9.44 -15.51 -0.03
N VAL A 321 8.82 -16.45 0.68
CA VAL A 321 7.36 -16.73 0.58
C VAL A 321 6.52 -15.51 0.96
N LYS A 322 7.06 -14.55 1.73
CA LYS A 322 6.35 -13.30 2.10
C LYS A 322 6.43 -12.24 1.01
N VAL A 323 7.29 -12.41 0.01
CA VAL A 323 7.39 -11.50 -1.12
C VAL A 323 6.16 -11.65 -1.99
N SER A 324 5.58 -10.53 -2.39
CA SER A 324 4.44 -10.53 -3.31
C SER A 324 4.91 -10.67 -4.75
N TYR A 325 5.22 -11.89 -5.18
CA TYR A 325 5.60 -12.18 -6.57
C TYR A 325 4.53 -11.74 -7.57
N SER A 326 3.26 -11.89 -7.20
CA SER A 326 2.12 -11.41 -7.99
C SER A 326 2.18 -9.90 -8.24
N LEU A 327 2.76 -9.12 -7.33
CA LEU A 327 2.96 -7.68 -7.53
C LEU A 327 4.08 -7.42 -8.54
N LEU A 328 5.21 -8.11 -8.46
CA LEU A 328 6.32 -7.96 -9.42
C LEU A 328 5.89 -8.31 -10.85
N VAL A 329 5.13 -9.40 -11.01
CA VAL A 329 4.54 -9.81 -12.28
C VAL A 329 3.54 -8.77 -12.79
N PHE A 330 2.71 -8.22 -11.89
CA PHE A 330 1.78 -7.15 -12.22
C PHE A 330 2.48 -5.90 -12.76
N PHE A 331 3.56 -5.44 -12.12
CA PHE A 331 4.34 -4.29 -12.61
C PHE A 331 5.02 -4.57 -13.95
N SER A 332 5.54 -5.79 -14.15
CA SER A 332 6.14 -6.19 -15.42
C SER A 332 5.14 -6.07 -16.58
N GLY A 333 3.93 -6.64 -16.41
CA GLY A 333 2.86 -6.51 -17.41
C GLY A 333 2.35 -5.07 -17.57
N MET A 334 2.35 -4.28 -16.49
CA MET A 334 1.89 -2.90 -16.52
C MET A 334 2.88 -2.03 -17.32
N PHE A 335 4.19 -2.18 -17.12
CA PHE A 335 5.18 -1.42 -17.86
C PHE A 335 5.08 -1.67 -19.37
N ILE A 336 4.93 -2.94 -19.78
CA ILE A 336 4.69 -3.29 -21.18
C ILE A 336 3.39 -2.66 -21.68
N THR A 337 2.30 -2.81 -20.92
CA THR A 337 0.99 -2.29 -21.30
C THR A 337 1.01 -0.77 -21.47
N VAL A 338 1.55 -0.03 -20.51
CA VAL A 338 1.60 1.43 -20.55
C VAL A 338 2.56 1.90 -21.65
N SER A 339 3.71 1.25 -21.83
CA SER A 339 4.62 1.53 -22.94
C SER A 339 3.97 1.32 -24.31
N GLY A 340 3.27 0.19 -24.50
CA GLY A 340 2.50 -0.09 -25.70
C GLY A 340 1.40 0.95 -25.94
N PHE A 341 0.67 1.32 -24.90
CA PHE A 341 -0.36 2.35 -25.01
C PHE A 341 0.22 3.73 -25.35
N ASN A 342 1.37 4.10 -24.79
CA ASN A 342 2.09 5.32 -25.17
C ASN A 342 2.48 5.32 -26.65
N LYS A 343 2.85 4.18 -27.23
CA LYS A 343 3.13 4.05 -28.68
C LYS A 343 1.92 4.29 -29.58
N THR A 344 0.70 4.26 -29.06
CA THR A 344 -0.50 4.63 -29.85
C THR A 344 -0.58 6.14 -30.14
N GLY A 345 0.10 6.96 -29.33
CA GLY A 345 0.01 8.43 -29.37
C GLY A 345 -1.26 9.01 -28.72
N LEU A 346 -2.19 8.16 -28.25
CA LEU A 346 -3.44 8.60 -27.63
C LEU A 346 -3.21 9.36 -26.31
N PRO A 347 -2.35 8.90 -25.38
CA PRO A 347 -2.01 9.68 -24.18
C PRO A 347 -1.50 11.09 -24.50
N GLY A 348 -0.60 11.21 -25.49
CA GLY A 348 -0.07 12.50 -25.92
C GLY A 348 -1.13 13.39 -26.59
N ALA A 349 -2.09 12.80 -27.33
CA ALA A 349 -3.21 13.55 -27.91
C ALA A 349 -4.14 14.12 -26.82
N ILE A 350 -4.46 13.31 -25.80
CA ILE A 350 -5.22 13.75 -24.63
C ILE A 350 -4.47 14.85 -23.89
N TRP A 351 -3.15 14.68 -23.69
CA TRP A 351 -2.32 15.70 -23.05
C TRP A 351 -2.35 17.02 -23.80
N ASN A 352 -2.22 17.03 -25.14
CA ASN A 352 -2.24 18.26 -25.92
C ASN A 352 -3.54 19.07 -25.75
N PHE A 353 -4.67 18.40 -25.52
CA PHE A 353 -5.95 19.06 -25.21
C PHE A 353 -5.95 19.69 -23.82
N MET A 354 -5.29 19.05 -22.85
CA MET A 354 -5.32 19.43 -21.43
C MET A 354 -4.21 20.42 -21.05
N ALA A 355 -3.06 20.32 -21.71
CA ALA A 355 -1.84 21.09 -21.44
C ALA A 355 -2.04 22.62 -21.41
N PRO A 356 -2.87 23.25 -22.27
CA PRO A 356 -3.12 24.69 -22.21
C PRO A 356 -3.73 25.14 -20.87
N TYR A 357 -4.51 24.27 -20.23
CA TYR A 357 -5.25 24.56 -19.00
C TYR A 357 -4.54 24.09 -17.74
N SER A 358 -3.54 23.21 -17.87
CA SER A 358 -2.87 22.53 -16.74
C SER A 358 -1.42 22.97 -16.53
N LYS A 359 -1.09 24.23 -16.85
CA LYS A 359 0.27 24.77 -16.73
C LYS A 359 0.71 24.86 -15.26
N VAL A 360 1.96 24.48 -14.99
CA VAL A 360 2.54 24.42 -13.63
C VAL A 360 3.07 25.79 -13.14
N ASP A 361 2.89 26.85 -13.93
CA ASP A 361 3.32 28.22 -13.63
C ASP A 361 2.29 29.02 -12.81
N SER A 362 1.02 28.61 -12.84
CA SER A 362 -0.10 29.33 -12.24
C SER A 362 -0.86 28.46 -11.24
N ALA A 363 -1.43 29.09 -10.20
CA ALA A 363 -2.25 28.38 -9.22
C ALA A 363 -3.46 27.71 -9.86
N GLY A 364 -4.07 28.35 -10.86
CA GLY A 364 -5.18 27.79 -11.64
C GLY A 364 -4.77 26.53 -12.40
N GLY A 365 -3.65 26.56 -13.12
CA GLY A 365 -3.18 25.41 -13.89
C GLY A 365 -2.74 24.23 -13.01
N ILE A 366 -2.10 24.48 -11.87
CA ILE A 366 -1.80 23.43 -10.88
C ILE A 366 -3.09 22.82 -10.31
N SER A 367 -4.13 23.63 -10.08
CA SER A 367 -5.42 23.13 -9.57
C SER A 367 -6.10 22.22 -10.61
N VAL A 368 -6.12 22.62 -11.87
CA VAL A 368 -6.66 21.81 -12.98
C VAL A 368 -5.87 20.50 -13.11
N LEU A 369 -4.53 20.57 -13.12
CA LEU A 369 -3.66 19.39 -13.14
C LEU A 369 -3.96 18.45 -11.96
N SER A 370 -4.16 18.99 -10.77
CA SER A 370 -4.43 18.19 -9.57
C SER A 370 -5.78 17.49 -9.64
N VAL A 371 -6.82 18.16 -10.15
CA VAL A 371 -8.14 17.54 -10.39
C VAL A 371 -8.01 16.39 -11.39
N ILE A 372 -7.27 16.59 -12.47
CA ILE A 372 -7.01 15.55 -13.47
C ILE A 372 -6.32 14.33 -12.84
N ILE A 373 -5.23 14.55 -12.10
CA ILE A 373 -4.48 13.48 -11.44
C ILE A 373 -5.37 12.76 -10.43
N LEU A 374 -6.19 13.48 -9.66
CA LEU A 374 -7.09 12.91 -8.66
C LEU A 374 -8.15 12.00 -9.30
N LEU A 375 -8.76 12.45 -10.40
CA LEU A 375 -9.73 11.68 -11.18
C LEU A 375 -9.07 10.45 -11.80
N LEU A 376 -7.93 10.62 -12.49
CA LEU A 376 -7.23 9.51 -13.13
C LEU A 376 -6.69 8.51 -12.12
N SER A 377 -6.22 8.95 -10.94
CA SER A 377 -5.72 8.04 -9.91
C SER A 377 -6.83 7.16 -9.33
N ASN A 378 -8.06 7.68 -9.21
CA ASN A 378 -9.22 6.88 -8.80
C ASN A 378 -9.83 6.06 -9.94
N LEU A 379 -9.67 6.51 -11.18
CA LEU A 379 -10.19 5.80 -12.35
C LEU A 379 -9.23 4.68 -12.76
N ALA A 380 -7.94 4.96 -12.95
CA ALA A 380 -6.92 4.07 -13.53
C ALA A 380 -5.92 3.48 -12.53
N SER A 381 -6.05 3.79 -11.23
CA SER A 381 -5.03 3.58 -10.20
C SER A 381 -3.85 4.53 -10.30
N ASN A 382 -3.15 4.68 -9.18
CA ASN A 382 -2.06 5.65 -9.03
C ASN A 382 -0.86 5.37 -9.96
N VAL A 383 -0.36 4.13 -10.01
CA VAL A 383 0.84 3.80 -10.81
C VAL A 383 0.61 4.03 -12.31
N PRO A 384 -0.47 3.53 -12.94
CA PRO A 384 -0.71 3.80 -14.36
C PRO A 384 -0.86 5.30 -14.64
N THR A 385 -1.55 6.03 -13.76
CA THR A 385 -1.69 7.49 -13.88
C THR A 385 -0.33 8.19 -13.95
N VAL A 386 0.60 7.79 -13.06
CA VAL A 386 1.97 8.32 -13.06
C VAL A 386 2.71 7.99 -14.36
N LEU A 387 2.63 6.74 -14.82
CA LEU A 387 3.34 6.30 -16.03
C LEU A 387 2.80 6.95 -17.31
N LEU A 388 1.51 7.27 -17.35
CA LEU A 388 0.87 7.91 -18.50
C LEU A 388 1.12 9.42 -18.54
N MET A 389 1.07 10.09 -17.39
CA MET A 389 1.15 11.55 -17.32
C MET A 389 2.55 12.09 -17.05
N GLY A 390 3.40 11.33 -16.36
CA GLY A 390 4.63 11.83 -15.76
C GLY A 390 5.56 12.52 -16.76
N ASN A 391 5.83 11.85 -17.88
CA ASN A 391 6.71 12.41 -18.92
C ASN A 391 6.11 13.66 -19.56
N GLU A 392 4.82 13.64 -19.90
CA GLU A 392 4.15 14.77 -20.55
C GLU A 392 4.12 16.02 -19.65
N VAL A 393 3.80 15.82 -18.36
CA VAL A 393 3.81 16.86 -17.34
C VAL A 393 5.23 17.42 -17.15
N ALA A 394 6.23 16.55 -17.08
CA ALA A 394 7.63 16.94 -16.93
C ALA A 394 8.16 17.71 -18.16
N THR A 395 7.81 17.28 -19.38
CA THR A 395 8.18 17.97 -20.62
C THR A 395 7.55 19.35 -20.70
N ALA A 396 6.27 19.51 -20.32
CA ALA A 396 5.64 20.82 -20.26
C ALA A 396 6.28 21.72 -19.19
N ALA A 397 6.65 21.17 -18.04
CA ALA A 397 7.33 21.90 -16.97
C ALA A 397 8.77 22.31 -17.35
N ALA A 398 9.44 21.54 -18.20
CA ALA A 398 10.79 21.84 -18.69
C ALA A 398 10.85 23.11 -19.54
N LEU A 399 9.74 23.52 -20.15
CA LEU A 399 9.61 24.80 -20.86
C LEU A 399 9.63 26.01 -19.92
N ILE A 400 9.36 25.80 -18.62
CA ILE A 400 9.32 26.85 -17.60
C ILE A 400 10.67 26.92 -16.89
N SER A 401 11.09 25.85 -16.22
CA SER A 401 12.39 25.76 -15.53
C SER A 401 12.68 24.33 -15.03
N LEU A 402 13.94 24.04 -14.72
CA LEU A 402 14.33 22.77 -14.08
C LEU A 402 13.68 22.58 -12.68
N ALA A 403 13.46 23.67 -11.96
CA ALA A 403 12.73 23.65 -10.68
C ALA A 403 11.25 23.26 -10.89
N ALA A 404 10.61 23.75 -11.95
CA ALA A 404 9.25 23.38 -12.31
C ALA A 404 9.14 21.88 -12.66
N VAL A 405 10.14 21.30 -13.35
CA VAL A 405 10.19 19.85 -13.61
C VAL A 405 10.16 19.07 -12.30
N THR A 406 11.07 19.40 -11.37
CA THR A 406 11.13 18.75 -10.05
C THR A 406 9.79 18.90 -9.32
N ARG A 407 9.26 20.12 -9.27
CA ARG A 407 7.98 20.40 -8.61
C ARG A 407 6.82 19.62 -9.23
N SER A 408 6.80 19.44 -10.55
CA SER A 408 5.75 18.71 -11.25
C SER A 408 5.72 17.22 -10.90
N TRP A 409 6.90 16.60 -10.75
CA TRP A 409 7.03 15.22 -10.27
C TRP A 409 6.59 15.08 -8.81
N LEU A 410 6.96 16.03 -7.95
CA LEU A 410 6.54 16.02 -6.55
C LEU A 410 5.03 16.28 -6.39
N LEU A 411 4.45 17.14 -7.23
CA LEU A 411 3.00 17.34 -7.31
C LEU A 411 2.30 16.06 -7.74
N LEU A 412 2.82 15.39 -8.76
CA LEU A 412 2.29 14.10 -9.21
C LEU A 412 2.36 13.05 -8.10
N ALA A 413 3.47 12.98 -7.36
CA ALA A 413 3.63 12.07 -6.22
C ALA A 413 2.63 12.34 -5.10
N TRP A 414 2.51 13.60 -4.69
CA TRP A 414 1.57 14.00 -3.64
C TRP A 414 0.12 13.74 -4.03
N VAL A 415 -0.32 14.30 -5.17
CA VAL A 415 -1.74 14.27 -5.57
C VAL A 415 -2.17 12.85 -5.89
N SER A 416 -1.36 12.06 -6.61
CA SER A 416 -1.73 10.66 -6.91
C SER A 416 -1.78 9.79 -5.65
N THR A 417 -0.92 10.06 -4.66
CA THR A 417 -0.94 9.30 -3.40
C THR A 417 -2.13 9.67 -2.53
N VAL A 418 -2.37 10.97 -2.33
CA VAL A 418 -3.50 11.45 -1.51
C VAL A 418 -4.84 11.13 -2.16
N ALA A 419 -4.93 11.14 -3.50
CA ALA A 419 -6.11 10.74 -4.24
C ALA A 419 -6.60 9.33 -3.88
N GLY A 420 -5.71 8.46 -3.40
CA GLY A 420 -6.06 7.14 -2.89
C GLY A 420 -7.09 7.18 -1.76
N ASN A 421 -7.19 8.27 -1.01
CA ASN A 421 -8.17 8.43 0.08
C ASN A 421 -9.58 8.79 -0.40
N LEU A 422 -9.77 9.13 -1.68
CA LEU A 422 -11.04 9.65 -2.17
C LEU A 422 -12.16 8.61 -2.03
N SER A 423 -11.85 7.37 -2.39
CA SER A 423 -12.79 6.26 -2.42
C SER A 423 -12.18 4.98 -1.86
N LEU A 424 -13.01 4.04 -1.44
CA LEU A 424 -12.51 2.75 -0.92
C LEU A 424 -11.69 1.99 -1.98
N LEU A 425 -12.03 2.16 -3.26
CA LEU A 425 -11.33 1.53 -4.40
C LEU A 425 -10.10 2.35 -4.85
N GLY A 426 -9.93 3.57 -4.36
CA GLY A 426 -8.91 4.51 -4.85
C GLY A 426 -7.48 4.10 -4.52
N SER A 427 -7.26 3.19 -3.56
CA SER A 427 -5.94 2.65 -3.27
C SER A 427 -5.99 1.20 -2.81
N ALA A 428 -4.89 0.46 -3.05
CA ALA A 428 -4.71 -0.87 -2.49
C ALA A 428 -4.71 -0.88 -0.96
N ALA A 429 -4.20 0.19 -0.33
CA ALA A 429 -4.20 0.36 1.11
C ALA A 429 -5.61 0.28 1.70
N ASN A 430 -6.56 1.03 1.15
CA ASN A 430 -7.95 1.04 1.63
C ASN A 430 -8.60 -0.35 1.53
N LEU A 431 -8.35 -1.05 0.42
CA LEU A 431 -8.83 -2.41 0.21
C LEU A 431 -8.20 -3.42 1.17
N ILE A 432 -6.90 -3.28 1.42
CA ILE A 432 -6.18 -4.10 2.40
C ILE A 432 -6.79 -3.90 3.78
N VAL A 433 -6.95 -2.64 4.23
CA VAL A 433 -7.56 -2.35 5.54
C VAL A 433 -8.96 -2.92 5.64
N CYS A 434 -9.79 -2.75 4.60
CA CYS A 434 -11.14 -3.31 4.55
C CYS A 434 -11.13 -4.86 4.63
N GLU A 435 -10.26 -5.52 3.87
CA GLU A 435 -10.18 -6.98 3.83
C GLU A 435 -9.63 -7.56 5.14
N GLN A 436 -8.58 -6.96 5.68
CA GLN A 436 -7.99 -7.36 6.95
C GLN A 436 -8.97 -7.14 8.10
N ALA A 437 -9.72 -6.03 8.09
CA ALA A 437 -10.75 -5.79 9.08
C ALA A 437 -11.90 -6.81 8.99
N ARG A 438 -12.27 -7.24 7.78
CA ARG A 438 -13.30 -8.28 7.60
C ARG A 438 -12.81 -9.66 8.04
N ARG A 439 -11.54 -9.98 7.81
CA ARG A 439 -10.93 -11.28 8.14
C ARG A 439 -10.39 -11.37 9.57
N ALA A 440 -10.40 -10.27 10.31
CA ALA A 440 -9.86 -10.23 11.67
C ALA A 440 -10.49 -11.35 12.53
N PRO A 441 -9.68 -12.22 13.17
CA PRO A 441 -10.20 -13.37 13.93
C PRO A 441 -11.11 -12.94 15.09
N ARG A 442 -10.90 -11.74 15.60
CA ARG A 442 -11.66 -11.11 16.69
C ARG A 442 -12.04 -9.70 16.24
N ASN A 443 -13.27 -9.29 16.53
CA ASN A 443 -13.79 -7.95 16.25
C ASN A 443 -13.76 -7.56 14.77
N ALA A 444 -14.13 -8.52 13.90
CA ALA A 444 -14.29 -8.28 12.48
C ALA A 444 -15.24 -7.10 12.23
N TYR A 445 -14.83 -6.21 11.32
CA TYR A 445 -15.60 -5.04 10.96
C TYR A 445 -15.65 -4.87 9.45
N GLU A 446 -16.86 -4.65 8.92
CA GLU A 446 -17.05 -4.39 7.49
C GLU A 446 -17.07 -2.88 7.20
N LEU A 447 -15.94 -2.37 6.70
CA LEU A 447 -15.87 -1.00 6.23
C LEU A 447 -16.49 -0.89 4.82
N THR A 448 -17.73 -0.40 4.75
CA THR A 448 -18.46 -0.25 3.48
C THR A 448 -17.95 0.92 2.64
N PHE A 449 -18.17 0.86 1.32
CA PHE A 449 -17.81 1.92 0.37
C PHE A 449 -18.35 3.29 0.79
N TRP A 450 -19.63 3.37 1.16
CA TRP A 450 -20.29 4.61 1.57
C TRP A 450 -19.78 5.16 2.90
N ASN A 451 -19.39 4.29 3.83
CA ASN A 451 -18.77 4.72 5.08
C ASN A 451 -17.39 5.35 4.85
N HIS A 452 -16.65 4.86 3.84
CA HIS A 452 -15.36 5.41 3.44
C HIS A 452 -15.53 6.72 2.67
N LEU A 453 -16.11 6.69 1.46
CA LEU A 453 -17.22 7.61 1.15
C LEU A 453 -17.19 9.03 1.71
N ILE A 454 -18.05 9.17 2.72
CA ILE A 454 -18.39 10.36 3.49
C ILE A 454 -17.17 11.06 4.08
N PHE A 455 -16.15 10.32 4.52
CA PHE A 455 -14.91 10.89 5.02
C PHE A 455 -13.88 11.13 3.91
N GLY A 456 -13.75 10.17 3.00
CA GLY A 456 -12.72 10.12 1.97
C GLY A 456 -12.78 11.31 1.02
N VAL A 457 -13.98 11.68 0.54
CA VAL A 457 -14.16 12.81 -0.38
C VAL A 457 -13.70 14.14 0.23
N PRO A 458 -14.29 14.62 1.35
CA PRO A 458 -13.88 15.90 1.91
C PRO A 458 -12.42 15.88 2.40
N SER A 459 -11.95 14.78 3.00
CA SER A 459 -10.57 14.67 3.47
C SER A 459 -9.57 14.80 2.32
N THR A 460 -9.78 14.05 1.23
CA THR A 460 -8.89 14.08 0.07
C THR A 460 -8.81 15.46 -0.55
N LEU A 461 -9.95 16.12 -0.75
CA LEU A 461 -9.99 17.45 -1.37
C LEU A 461 -9.26 18.50 -0.51
N ILE A 462 -9.52 18.52 0.80
CA ILE A 462 -8.91 19.50 1.71
C ILE A 462 -7.42 19.22 1.89
N VAL A 463 -7.02 17.97 2.13
CA VAL A 463 -5.60 17.58 2.27
C VAL A 463 -4.82 17.88 0.99
N THR A 464 -5.40 17.58 -0.17
CA THR A 464 -4.78 17.90 -1.46
C THR A 464 -4.59 19.41 -1.62
N ALA A 465 -5.65 20.20 -1.37
CA ALA A 465 -5.60 21.66 -1.49
C ALA A 465 -4.60 22.32 -0.52
N VAL A 466 -4.50 21.82 0.72
CA VAL A 466 -3.54 22.32 1.71
C VAL A 466 -2.09 21.93 1.36
N GLY A 467 -1.89 20.73 0.80
CA GLY A 467 -0.56 20.25 0.45
C GLY A 467 0.06 20.91 -0.79
N ILE A 468 -0.74 21.20 -1.82
CA ILE A 468 -0.26 21.75 -3.11
C ILE A 468 0.64 22.99 -2.95
N PRO A 469 0.28 24.02 -2.17
CA PRO A 469 1.11 25.21 -1.99
C PRO A 469 2.43 24.95 -1.27
N LEU A 470 2.60 23.81 -0.60
CA LEU A 470 3.77 23.48 0.21
C LEU A 470 4.80 22.63 -0.56
N ILE A 471 4.43 22.11 -1.74
CA ILE A 471 5.28 21.22 -2.52
C ILE A 471 6.34 22.01 -3.29
N GLY A 472 7.60 21.58 -3.13
CA GLY A 472 8.73 22.07 -3.91
C GLY A 472 9.13 23.52 -3.63
N LYS A 473 8.70 24.10 -2.50
CA LYS A 473 9.14 25.42 -2.03
C LYS A 473 10.48 25.32 -1.29
N MET A 474 11.55 24.96 -2.00
CA MET A 474 12.93 25.09 -1.51
C MET A 474 13.93 25.28 -2.64
#